data_AF-A0A819PD97-F1
#
_entry.id   AF-A0A819PD97-F1
#
_cell.length_a   1.000
_cell.length_b   1.000
_cell.length_c   1.000
_cell.angle_alpha   90.00
_cell.angle_beta   90.00
_cell.angle_gamma   90.00
#
_symmetry.space_group_name_H-M   'P 1'
#
loop_
_entity.id
_entity.type
_entity.pdbx_description
1 polymer ?
#
loop_
_entity_poly.entity_id
_entity_poly.type
_entity_poly.pdbx_seq_one_letter_code
_entity_poly.pdbx_strand_id
1 'polypeptide(L)'
;MMKQQDENSNIYLPNSNKIALGFNPLYGSPVCDTGACQMEGFGHPVFKLQYESSASGSCTNKLIPNFVALDCLPSAVTSASTEVISTLKQLSESISNKIEVSVGASYNAFSFSYTNSKETSYMVDNIVKNNLTIMYTSAQVSQVKLSMFEPLMELSDTFRFVIDN
;
A
#
# COMPACT_ATOMS: atom_id res chain seq x y z
N MET A 1 19.36 -19.16 1.07
CA MET A 1 19.07 -19.97 -0.13
C MET A 1 17.73 -19.53 -0.69
N MET A 2 17.74 -18.63 -1.67
CA MET A 2 16.54 -18.15 -2.38
C MET A 2 16.44 -18.90 -3.71
N LYS A 3 15.61 -19.94 -3.79
CA LYS A 3 15.09 -20.51 -5.05
C LYS A 3 13.84 -21.34 -4.73
N GLN A 4 12.68 -20.69 -4.69
CA GLN A 4 11.38 -21.38 -4.79
C GLN A 4 10.21 -20.42 -5.12
N GLN A 5 10.48 -19.35 -5.86
CA GLN A 5 9.46 -18.57 -6.55
C GLN A 5 9.76 -18.73 -8.03
N ASP A 6 8.95 -19.49 -8.77
CA ASP A 6 8.66 -19.19 -10.19
C ASP A 6 7.72 -20.21 -10.89
N GLU A 7 7.40 -21.38 -10.31
CA GLU A 7 6.47 -22.32 -10.98
C GLU A 7 4.99 -22.22 -10.57
N ASN A 8 4.66 -21.49 -9.48
CA ASN A 8 3.29 -21.45 -8.93
C ASN A 8 2.56 -20.10 -9.10
N SER A 9 3.13 -19.14 -9.85
CA SER A 9 2.57 -17.78 -9.99
C SER A 9 1.24 -17.74 -10.77
N ASN A 10 0.88 -18.83 -11.45
CA ASN A 10 -0.31 -18.91 -12.27
C ASN A 10 -1.59 -19.30 -11.53
N ILE A 11 -1.53 -19.63 -10.24
CA ILE A 11 -2.71 -20.02 -9.48
C ILE A 11 -3.19 -18.88 -8.56
N TYR A 12 -2.27 -18.10 -7.97
CA TYR A 12 -2.59 -17.00 -7.07
C TYR A 12 -2.88 -15.70 -7.80
N LEU A 13 -3.73 -14.85 -7.21
CA LEU A 13 -3.91 -13.49 -7.70
C LEU A 13 -2.61 -12.70 -7.45
N PRO A 14 -1.97 -12.10 -8.48
CA PRO A 14 -0.73 -11.37 -8.31
C PRO A 14 -0.86 -10.27 -7.25
N ASN A 15 0.17 -10.12 -6.41
CA ASN A 15 0.23 -9.14 -5.32
C ASN A 15 -0.85 -9.28 -4.23
N SER A 16 -1.73 -10.29 -4.25
CA SER A 16 -2.76 -10.48 -3.22
C SER A 16 -2.18 -10.73 -1.83
N ASN A 17 -0.95 -11.24 -1.75
CA ASN A 17 -0.22 -11.43 -0.50
C ASN A 17 0.11 -10.12 0.22
N LYS A 18 0.11 -8.98 -0.50
CA LYS A 18 0.46 -7.68 0.07
C LYS A 18 -0.58 -7.15 1.05
N ILE A 19 -1.81 -7.65 1.01
CA ILE A 19 -2.91 -7.17 1.86
C ILE A 19 -2.67 -7.40 3.36
N ALA A 20 -1.83 -8.38 3.72
CA ALA A 20 -1.49 -8.68 5.11
C ALA A 20 -0.19 -8.04 5.58
N LEU A 21 0.51 -7.27 4.75
CA LEU A 21 1.77 -6.64 5.14
C LEU A 21 1.49 -5.46 6.07
N GLY A 22 2.31 -5.33 7.12
CA GLY A 22 2.32 -4.12 7.93
C GLY A 22 2.85 -2.94 7.11
N PHE A 23 2.37 -1.74 7.42
CA PHE A 23 2.82 -0.51 6.77
C PHE A 23 3.45 0.43 7.81
N ASN A 24 4.68 0.89 7.54
CA ASN A 24 5.39 1.86 8.35
C ASN A 24 5.29 3.27 7.71
N PRO A 25 4.49 4.17 8.29
CA PRO A 25 4.28 5.50 7.75
C PRO A 25 5.46 6.46 7.92
N LEU A 26 6.55 6.06 8.59
CA LEU A 26 7.77 6.88 8.65
C LEU A 26 8.64 6.72 7.40
N TYR A 27 8.60 5.53 6.78
CA TYR A 27 9.45 5.17 5.65
C TYR A 27 8.69 5.03 4.33
N GLY A 28 7.37 4.81 4.37
CA GLY A 28 6.55 4.83 3.16
C GLY A 28 6.49 6.21 2.50
N SER A 29 5.99 6.27 1.27
CA SER A 29 5.79 7.55 0.56
C SER A 29 4.54 7.53 -0.31
N PRO A 30 3.50 8.32 -0.02
CA PRO A 30 2.33 8.45 -0.88
C PRO A 30 2.57 9.42 -2.06
N VAL A 31 3.70 10.12 -2.08
CA VAL A 31 4.16 10.93 -3.23
C VAL A 31 5.09 10.14 -4.16
N CYS A 32 5.16 8.83 -3.98
CA CYS A 32 5.94 7.95 -4.83
C CYS A 32 5.47 7.94 -6.29
N ASP A 33 6.42 7.72 -7.19
CA ASP A 33 6.31 7.68 -8.66
C ASP A 33 6.26 6.25 -9.23
N THR A 34 6.61 5.25 -8.43
CA THR A 34 6.65 3.84 -8.86
C THR A 34 6.05 2.89 -7.83
N GLY A 35 5.53 1.76 -8.29
CA GLY A 35 5.08 0.69 -7.39
C GLY A 35 6.21 0.13 -6.51
N ALA A 36 7.49 0.35 -6.87
CA ALA A 36 8.64 -0.09 -6.08
C ALA A 36 8.87 0.79 -4.85
N CYS A 37 8.80 2.12 -4.96
CA CYS A 37 9.01 2.97 -3.80
C CYS A 37 7.78 3.00 -2.86
N GLN A 38 6.57 2.75 -3.38
CA GLN A 38 5.39 2.50 -2.53
C GLN A 38 5.60 1.29 -1.61
N MET A 39 6.39 0.30 -2.04
CA MET A 39 6.72 -0.88 -1.26
C MET A 39 7.73 -0.63 -0.13
N GLU A 40 8.46 0.50 -0.11
CA GLU A 40 9.46 0.77 0.94
C GLU A 40 8.83 0.92 2.33
N GLY A 41 7.57 1.36 2.40
CA GLY A 41 6.82 1.41 3.66
C GLY A 41 6.26 0.06 4.11
N PHE A 42 6.18 -0.94 3.22
CA PHE A 42 5.61 -2.24 3.56
C PHE A 42 6.67 -3.13 4.20
N GLY A 43 6.32 -3.72 5.34
CA GLY A 43 7.18 -4.57 6.14
C GLY A 43 6.78 -6.04 6.08
N HIS A 44 6.98 -6.72 7.20
CA HIS A 44 6.62 -8.12 7.35
C HIS A 44 5.10 -8.33 7.40
N PRO A 45 4.61 -9.55 7.07
CA PRO A 45 3.21 -9.90 7.24
C PRO A 45 2.78 -9.79 8.71
N VAL A 46 1.69 -9.08 8.96
CA VAL A 46 1.00 -9.02 10.26
C VAL A 46 0.07 -10.22 10.41
N PHE A 47 -0.66 -10.54 9.34
CA PHE A 47 -1.61 -11.66 9.31
C PHE A 47 -1.10 -12.83 8.49
N LYS A 48 -1.53 -14.02 8.86
CA LYS A 48 -1.33 -15.25 8.12
C LYS A 48 -2.36 -15.34 7.00
N LEU A 49 -1.91 -15.69 5.79
CA LEU A 49 -2.76 -15.85 4.62
C LEU A 49 -2.91 -17.33 4.27
N GLN A 50 -4.15 -17.76 4.04
CA GLN A 50 -4.49 -19.11 3.58
C GLN A 50 -5.22 -19.00 2.25
N TYR A 51 -4.86 -19.82 1.27
CA TYR A 51 -5.39 -19.76 -0.09
C TYR A 51 -6.10 -21.07 -0.42
N GLU A 52 -7.35 -21.22 0.03
CA GLU A 52 -8.08 -22.49 -0.06
C GLU A 52 -9.13 -22.50 -1.18
N SER A 53 -9.65 -21.33 -1.56
CA SER A 53 -10.70 -21.23 -2.58
C SER A 53 -10.49 -20.05 -3.53
N SER A 54 -10.90 -20.23 -4.79
CA SER A 54 -11.01 -19.13 -5.74
C SER A 54 -12.10 -18.15 -5.29
N ALA A 55 -11.93 -16.88 -5.62
CA ALA A 55 -12.90 -15.84 -5.30
C ALA A 55 -14.25 -16.12 -6.01
N SER A 56 -15.29 -16.46 -5.25
CA SER A 56 -16.63 -16.71 -5.79
C SER A 56 -17.21 -15.42 -6.40
N GLY A 57 -17.71 -15.48 -7.64
CA GLY A 57 -18.27 -14.32 -8.35
C GLY A 57 -17.23 -13.34 -8.89
N SER A 58 -15.96 -13.75 -8.97
CA SER A 58 -14.87 -12.88 -9.38
C SER A 58 -14.61 -12.86 -10.89
N CYS A 59 -13.96 -11.79 -11.35
CA CYS A 59 -13.39 -11.57 -12.66
C CYS A 59 -12.12 -12.40 -12.93
N THR A 60 -11.69 -13.22 -11.98
CA THR A 60 -10.48 -14.04 -12.10
C THR A 60 -10.68 -15.41 -11.45
N ASN A 61 -10.11 -16.44 -12.06
CA ASN A 61 -10.13 -17.80 -11.52
C ASN A 61 -9.00 -18.07 -10.52
N LYS A 62 -8.22 -17.03 -10.19
CA LYS A 62 -7.06 -17.14 -9.29
C LYS A 62 -7.51 -17.27 -7.83
N LEU A 63 -6.69 -17.94 -7.03
CA LEU A 63 -6.87 -18.03 -5.58
C LEU A 63 -6.62 -16.67 -4.92
N ILE A 64 -7.48 -16.35 -3.95
CA ILE A 64 -7.30 -15.22 -3.03
C ILE A 64 -7.22 -15.73 -1.60
N PRO A 65 -6.70 -14.94 -0.64
CA PRO A 65 -6.69 -15.36 0.75
C PRO A 65 -8.11 -15.52 1.33
N ASN A 66 -8.26 -16.43 2.29
CA ASN A 66 -9.46 -16.53 3.11
C ASN A 66 -9.71 -15.19 3.85
N PHE A 67 -10.98 -14.88 4.11
CA PHE A 67 -11.42 -13.62 4.74
C PHE A 67 -11.03 -12.35 3.97
N VAL A 68 -10.83 -12.47 2.65
CA VAL A 68 -10.63 -11.34 1.74
C VAL A 68 -11.76 -11.33 0.71
N ALA A 69 -12.38 -10.17 0.51
CA ALA A 69 -13.24 -9.90 -0.62
C ALA A 69 -12.43 -9.37 -1.80
N LEU A 70 -12.82 -9.79 -3.00
CA LEU A 70 -12.28 -9.31 -4.26
C LEU A 70 -13.38 -8.59 -5.04
N ASP A 71 -13.26 -7.27 -5.08
CA ASP A 71 -14.13 -6.43 -5.89
C ASP A 71 -13.52 -6.25 -7.27
N CYS A 72 -14.24 -6.73 -8.28
CA CYS A 72 -13.85 -6.57 -9.67
C CYS A 72 -14.41 -5.27 -10.22
N LEU A 73 -13.51 -4.38 -10.63
CA LEU A 73 -13.91 -3.11 -11.19
C LEU A 73 -14.42 -3.37 -12.63
N PRO A 74 -15.60 -2.83 -13.01
CA PRO A 74 -16.25 -3.15 -14.29
C PRO A 74 -15.42 -2.72 -15.51
N SER A 75 -14.44 -1.83 -15.31
CA SER A 75 -13.38 -1.48 -16.25
C SER A 75 -12.12 -1.11 -15.46
N ALA A 76 -10.96 -1.05 -16.15
CA ALA A 76 -9.74 -0.54 -15.53
C ALA A 76 -9.98 0.92 -15.10
N VAL A 77 -10.06 1.16 -13.80
CA VAL A 77 -10.21 2.50 -13.25
C VAL A 77 -8.86 3.18 -13.37
N THR A 78 -8.82 4.19 -14.24
CA THR A 78 -7.66 5.06 -14.41
C THR A 78 -7.90 6.36 -13.66
N SER A 79 -7.12 6.64 -12.62
CA SER A 79 -7.07 7.95 -11.99
C SER A 79 -5.74 8.61 -12.34
N ALA A 80 -5.80 9.84 -12.81
CA ALA A 80 -4.62 10.66 -13.03
C ALA A 80 -4.84 12.03 -12.41
N SER A 81 -3.87 12.49 -11.62
CA SER A 81 -3.89 13.81 -11.02
C SER A 81 -2.53 14.46 -11.19
N THR A 82 -2.54 15.77 -11.46
CA THR A 82 -1.35 16.60 -11.46
C THR A 82 -1.51 17.70 -10.42
N GLU A 83 -0.50 17.88 -9.59
CA GLU A 83 -0.47 18.85 -8.51
C GLU A 83 0.80 19.69 -8.64
N VAL A 84 0.69 20.99 -8.41
CA VAL A 84 1.84 21.90 -8.36
C VAL A 84 2.15 22.20 -6.90
N ILE A 85 3.34 21.79 -6.46
CA ILE A 85 3.78 21.86 -5.08
C ILE A 85 4.99 22.78 -5.00
N SER A 86 4.83 23.92 -4.34
CA SER A 86 5.89 24.90 -4.10
C SER A 86 6.13 25.18 -2.61
N THR A 87 5.36 24.56 -1.72
CA THR A 87 5.47 24.75 -0.27
C THR A 87 5.33 23.44 0.49
N LEU A 88 5.90 23.39 1.70
CA LEU A 88 5.75 22.22 2.60
C LEU A 88 4.29 21.97 2.99
N LYS A 89 3.48 23.03 3.09
CA LYS A 89 2.05 22.92 3.37
C LYS A 89 1.32 22.17 2.24
N GLN A 90 1.55 22.56 0.98
CA GLN A 90 0.96 21.87 -0.18
C GLN A 90 1.43 20.42 -0.28
N LEU A 91 2.70 20.16 0.04
CA LEU A 91 3.22 18.78 0.10
C LEU A 91 2.47 17.95 1.16
N SER A 92 2.28 18.51 2.36
CA SER A 92 1.54 17.84 3.44
C SER A 92 0.07 17.57 3.08
N GLU A 93 -0.59 18.51 2.41
CA GLU A 93 -1.97 18.35 1.94
C GLU A 93 -2.08 17.27 0.86
N SER A 94 -1.16 17.25 -0.10
CA SER A 94 -1.05 16.22 -1.14
C SER A 94 -0.92 14.81 -0.55
N ILE A 95 -0.01 14.66 0.43
CA ILE A 95 0.21 13.41 1.17
C ILE A 95 -1.08 12.97 1.86
N SER A 96 -1.73 13.89 2.60
CA SER A 96 -2.92 13.58 3.40
C SER A 96 -4.10 13.11 2.55
N ASN A 97 -4.29 13.71 1.37
CA ASN A 97 -5.39 13.36 0.47
C ASN A 97 -5.28 11.96 -0.13
N LYS A 98 -4.08 11.36 -0.12
CA LYS A 98 -3.83 10.03 -0.71
C LYS A 98 -3.92 8.89 0.31
N ILE A 99 -4.18 9.20 1.58
CA ILE A 99 -4.21 8.22 2.67
C ILE A 99 -5.64 8.14 3.18
N GLU A 100 -6.25 6.98 3.02
CA GLU A 100 -7.52 6.66 3.65
C GLU A 100 -7.28 5.74 4.85
N VAL A 101 -7.73 6.16 6.03
CA VAL A 101 -7.66 5.35 7.26
C VAL A 101 -9.07 4.93 7.64
N SER A 102 -9.30 3.64 7.82
CA SER A 102 -10.60 3.12 8.26
C SER A 102 -10.90 3.52 9.71
N VAL A 103 -12.08 4.11 9.89
CA VAL A 103 -12.59 4.72 11.12
C VAL A 103 -12.72 3.68 12.24
N GLY A 104 -11.77 3.68 13.16
CA GLY A 104 -11.68 2.72 14.27
C GLY A 104 -10.27 2.66 14.85
N ALA A 105 -9.31 2.92 13.98
CA ALA A 105 -7.94 3.21 14.32
C ALA A 105 -7.90 4.66 14.88
N SER A 106 -7.74 4.85 16.20
CA SER A 106 -7.59 6.19 16.81
C SER A 106 -6.21 6.79 16.46
N TYR A 107 -6.00 7.12 15.20
CA TYR A 107 -4.76 7.72 14.72
C TYR A 107 -5.01 9.18 14.39
N ASN A 108 -4.26 10.07 15.03
CA ASN A 108 -4.20 11.45 14.58
C ASN A 108 -3.62 11.44 13.17
N ALA A 109 -4.37 11.95 12.18
CA ALA A 109 -3.92 12.08 10.79
C ALA A 109 -2.58 12.85 10.66
N PHE A 110 -2.23 13.66 11.65
CA PHE A 110 -0.93 14.33 11.79
C PHE A 110 0.26 13.42 12.17
N SER A 111 0.05 12.13 12.48
CA SER A 111 1.13 11.20 12.85
C SER A 111 1.84 10.58 11.65
N PHE A 112 1.29 10.72 10.44
CA PHE A 112 1.88 10.26 9.19
C PHE A 112 2.94 11.27 8.71
N SER A 113 4.13 11.20 9.28
CA SER A 113 5.18 12.18 8.99
C SER A 113 5.95 11.90 7.70
N TYR A 114 6.04 10.62 7.25
CA TYR A 114 6.82 10.17 6.09
C TYR A 114 8.26 10.75 6.05
N THR A 115 8.77 11.11 7.22
CA THR A 115 9.96 11.95 7.39
C THR A 115 11.23 11.26 6.94
N ASN A 116 11.25 9.93 6.90
CA ASN A 116 12.38 9.13 6.47
C ASN A 116 12.21 8.55 5.07
N SER A 117 11.13 8.90 4.34
CA SER A 117 10.97 8.50 2.95
C SER A 117 11.92 9.30 2.06
N LYS A 118 12.56 8.62 1.11
CA LYS A 118 13.53 9.26 0.19
C LYS A 118 12.83 10.26 -0.72
N GLU A 119 11.66 9.93 -1.22
CA GLU A 119 10.90 10.73 -2.18
C GLU A 119 10.30 11.96 -1.49
N THR A 120 9.78 11.79 -0.27
CA THR A 120 9.31 12.92 0.54
C THR A 120 10.47 13.84 0.88
N SER A 121 11.62 13.28 1.28
CA SER A 121 12.84 14.07 1.54
C SER A 121 13.34 14.81 0.29
N TYR A 122 13.31 14.16 -0.87
CA TYR A 122 13.67 14.77 -2.14
C TYR A 122 12.77 15.95 -2.50
N MET A 123 11.44 15.84 -2.29
CA MET A 123 10.52 16.95 -2.49
C MET A 123 10.77 18.09 -1.50
N VAL A 124 10.99 17.77 -0.22
CA VAL A 124 11.34 18.76 0.81
C VAL A 124 12.61 19.52 0.43
N ASP A 125 13.66 18.82 0.02
CA ASP A 125 14.93 19.43 -0.38
C ASP A 125 14.76 20.37 -1.57
N ASN A 126 13.98 19.97 -2.56
CA ASN A 126 13.71 20.81 -3.72
C ASN A 126 12.90 22.07 -3.39
N ILE A 127 11.94 21.96 -2.47
CA ILE A 127 11.13 23.10 -2.02
C ILE A 127 11.98 24.05 -1.14
N VAL A 128 12.67 23.50 -0.14
CA VAL A 128 13.31 24.30 0.92
C VAL A 128 14.72 24.74 0.55
N LYS A 129 15.54 23.84 0.00
CA LYS A 129 16.96 24.13 -0.29
C LYS A 129 17.12 24.73 -1.67
N ASN A 130 16.40 24.21 -2.66
CA ASN A 130 16.55 24.63 -4.06
C ASN A 130 15.52 25.70 -4.49
N ASN A 131 14.52 26.00 -3.65
CA ASN A 131 13.44 26.96 -3.94
C ASN A 131 12.73 26.68 -5.28
N LEU A 132 12.48 25.40 -5.56
CA LEU A 132 11.85 24.94 -6.79
C LEU A 132 10.34 24.73 -6.59
N THR A 133 9.58 25.08 -7.62
CA THR A 133 8.21 24.61 -7.78
C THR A 133 8.23 23.27 -8.52
N ILE A 134 7.63 22.25 -7.92
CA ILE A 134 7.59 20.90 -8.47
C ILE A 134 6.19 20.63 -9.01
N MET A 135 6.11 20.15 -10.24
CA MET A 135 4.87 19.59 -10.79
C MET A 135 4.91 18.07 -10.61
N TYR A 136 3.94 17.55 -9.88
CA TYR A 136 3.81 16.14 -9.57
C TYR A 136 2.61 15.55 -10.32
N THR A 137 2.81 14.52 -11.13
CA THR A 137 1.73 13.79 -11.78
C THR A 137 1.73 12.34 -11.31
N SER A 138 0.60 11.88 -10.77
CA SER A 138 0.37 10.47 -10.48
C SER A 138 -0.69 9.89 -11.41
N ALA A 139 -0.45 8.67 -11.88
CA ALA A 139 -1.43 7.88 -12.59
C ALA A 139 -1.53 6.50 -11.92
N GLN A 140 -2.75 6.05 -11.65
CA GLN A 140 -3.03 4.73 -11.11
C GLN A 140 -4.00 4.01 -12.03
N VAL A 141 -3.73 2.74 -12.28
CA VAL A 141 -4.60 1.85 -13.05
C VAL A 141 -4.98 0.69 -12.14
N SER A 142 -6.24 0.66 -11.73
CA SER A 142 -6.78 -0.38 -10.85
C SER A 142 -7.74 -1.28 -11.62
N GLN A 143 -7.52 -2.58 -11.56
CA GLN A 143 -8.41 -3.58 -12.17
C GLN A 143 -9.22 -4.34 -11.11
N VAL A 144 -8.68 -4.43 -9.90
CA VAL A 144 -9.25 -5.17 -8.79
C VAL A 144 -9.00 -4.41 -7.50
N LYS A 145 -9.91 -4.54 -6.54
CA LYS A 145 -9.73 -4.09 -5.16
C LYS A 145 -9.85 -5.29 -4.23
N LEU A 146 -8.91 -5.43 -3.31
CA LEU A 146 -8.95 -6.45 -2.26
C LEU A 146 -9.27 -5.77 -0.93
N SER A 147 -10.21 -6.36 -0.19
CA SER A 147 -10.65 -5.87 1.11
C SER A 147 -10.57 -7.01 2.11
N MET A 148 -9.92 -6.78 3.25
CA MET A 148 -9.68 -7.80 4.27
C MET A 148 -10.65 -7.63 5.44
N PHE A 149 -11.17 -8.74 5.97
CA PHE A 149 -12.02 -8.75 7.16
C PHE A 149 -11.22 -9.27 8.35
N GLU A 150 -10.57 -8.35 9.06
CA GLU A 150 -9.63 -8.61 10.16
C GLU A 150 -10.12 -9.53 11.30
N PRO A 151 -11.38 -9.47 11.82
CA PRO A 151 -11.71 -10.12 13.09
C PRO A 151 -11.64 -11.65 13.08
N LEU A 152 -11.39 -12.27 11.93
CA LEU A 152 -11.31 -13.72 11.75
C LEU A 152 -9.92 -14.21 11.35
N MET A 153 -8.92 -13.33 11.28
CA MET A 153 -7.59 -13.67 10.78
C MET A 153 -6.61 -14.04 11.89
N GLU A 154 -5.80 -15.06 11.63
CA GLU A 154 -4.70 -15.45 12.50
C GLU A 154 -3.50 -14.50 12.27
N LEU A 155 -2.80 -14.13 13.35
CA LEU A 155 -1.54 -13.40 13.24
C LEU A 155 -0.47 -14.28 12.55
N SER A 156 0.45 -13.66 11.84
CA SER A 156 1.60 -14.37 11.28
C SER A 156 2.51 -14.87 12.39
N ASP A 157 3.19 -16.00 12.18
CA ASP A 157 4.12 -16.56 13.18
C ASP A 157 5.22 -15.55 13.55
N THR A 158 5.72 -14.81 12.55
CA THR A 158 6.73 -13.76 12.74
C THR A 158 6.22 -12.62 13.59
N PHE A 159 5.01 -12.13 13.32
CA PHE A 159 4.43 -11.04 14.09
C PHE A 159 4.11 -11.49 15.52
N ARG A 160 3.55 -12.69 15.66
CA ARG A 160 3.24 -13.32 16.94
C ARG A 160 4.47 -13.51 17.81
N PHE A 161 5.57 -14.00 17.22
CA PHE A 161 6.85 -14.14 17.91
C PHE A 161 7.34 -12.81 18.51
N VAL A 162 7.15 -11.69 17.81
CA VAL A 162 7.59 -10.37 18.25
C VAL A 162 6.72 -9.78 19.36
N ILE A 163 5.42 -10.11 19.41
CA ILE A 163 4.52 -9.56 20.44
C ILE A 163 4.39 -10.46 21.68
N ASP A 164 4.62 -11.77 21.54
CA ASP A 164 4.53 -12.74 22.62
C ASP A 164 5.87 -12.84 23.42
N ASN A 165 6.96 -12.24 22.92
CA ASN A 165 8.28 -12.16 23.57
C ASN A 165 8.70 -10.72 23.82
#